data_AF-A0A7S1SV92-F1
#
_entry.id   AF-A0A7S1SV92-F1
#
_cell.length_a   1.000
_cell.length_b   1.000
_cell.length_c   1.000
_cell.angle_alpha   90.00
_cell.angle_beta   90.00
_cell.angle_gamma   90.00
#
_symmetry.space_group_name_H-M   'P 1'
#
loop_
_entity.id
_entity.type
_entity.pdbx_description
1 polymer ?
#
loop_
_entity_poly.entity_id
_entity_poly.type
_entity_poly.pdbx_seq_one_letter_code
_entity_poly.pdbx_strand_id
1 'polypeptide(L)'
;MARFSSWREGVRLMGPAFLVSVAYLDPGNWATAIEGGSRFGYDLVWVVVLSNLIAILLQTLAARLGLVTGKHLAELCREEYPRLVSVL
;
A
#
# COMPACT_ATOMS: atom_id res chain seq x y z
N MET A 1 10.74 22.73 0.15
CA MET A 1 11.96 21.90 0.04
C MET A 1 12.33 21.44 1.44
N ALA A 2 11.78 20.31 1.91
CA ALA A 2 12.02 19.83 3.26
C ALA A 2 13.41 19.19 3.33
N ARG A 3 14.32 19.80 4.09
CA ARG A 3 15.69 19.34 4.29
C ARG A 3 15.66 18.26 5.38
N PHE A 4 15.46 16.99 4.99
CA PHE A 4 15.57 15.84 5.90
C PHE A 4 16.98 15.83 6.50
N SER A 5 17.12 16.20 7.77
CA SER A 5 18.44 16.41 8.40
C SER A 5 18.75 15.51 9.59
N SER A 6 17.95 14.48 9.88
CA SER A 6 18.26 13.58 10.98
C SER A 6 17.88 12.14 10.66
N TRP A 7 18.86 11.23 10.71
CA TRP A 7 18.69 9.77 10.64
C TRP A 7 17.55 9.29 11.55
N ARG A 8 17.32 9.96 12.68
CA ARG A 8 16.22 9.67 13.62
C ARG A 8 14.82 9.86 13.03
N GLU A 9 14.61 10.81 12.12
CA GLU A 9 13.32 11.00 11.43
C GLU A 9 13.07 9.89 10.42
N GLY A 10 14.11 9.45 9.69
CA GLY A 10 14.03 8.30 8.79
C GLY A 10 13.58 7.03 9.52
N VAL A 11 14.14 6.77 10.70
CA VAL A 11 13.76 5.60 11.53
C VAL A 11 12.32 5.69 12.05
N ARG A 12 11.82 6.88 12.36
CA ARG A 12 10.42 7.06 12.78
C ARG A 12 9.43 6.82 11.64
N LEU A 13 9.77 7.21 10.42
CA LEU A 13 8.97 6.98 9.21
C LEU A 13 9.03 5.52 8.72
N MET A 14 10.06 4.76 9.12
CA MET A 14 10.18 3.35 8.77
C MET A 14 9.12 2.47 9.44
N GLY A 15 8.60 2.82 10.63
CA GLY A 15 7.60 2.01 11.34
C GLY A 15 6.33 1.76 10.51
N PRO A 16 5.64 2.82 10.05
CA PRO A 16 4.47 2.70 9.16
C PRO A 16 4.81 2.00 7.84
N ALA A 17 5.95 2.34 7.23
CA ALA A 17 6.39 1.72 5.98
C ALA A 17 6.62 0.20 6.13
N PHE A 18 7.17 -0.24 7.27
CA PHE A 18 7.41 -1.65 7.56
C PHE A 18 6.10 -2.41 7.77
N LEU A 19 5.13 -1.82 8.48
CA LEU A 19 3.79 -2.41 8.64
C LEU A 19 3.09 -2.61 7.30
N VAL A 20 3.20 -1.65 6.38
CA VAL A 20 2.64 -1.77 5.03
C VAL A 20 3.39 -2.83 4.20
N SER A 21 4.72 -2.89 4.28
CA SER A 21 5.51 -3.90 3.57
C SER A 21 5.21 -5.33 4.05
N VAL A 22 4.99 -5.53 5.35
CA VAL A 22 4.61 -6.84 5.90
C VAL A 22 3.25 -7.29 5.37
N ALA A 23 2.29 -6.37 5.21
CA ALA A 23 1.00 -6.68 4.61
C ALA A 23 1.09 -7.11 3.13
N TYR A 24 2.17 -6.71 2.43
CA TYR A 24 2.44 -7.08 1.04
C TYR A 24 3.14 -8.45 0.90
N LEU A 25 3.72 -8.95 1.99
CA LEU A 25 4.37 -10.26 2.10
C LEU A 25 3.41 -11.30 2.69
N ASP A 26 2.15 -11.27 2.28
CA ASP A 26 1.18 -12.25 2.70
C ASP A 26 1.41 -13.60 1.96
N PRO A 27 1.10 -14.75 2.61
CA PRO A 27 1.26 -16.06 2.00
C PRO A 27 0.48 -16.24 0.69
N GLY A 28 -0.60 -15.46 0.49
CA GLY A 28 -1.43 -15.50 -0.71
C GLY A 28 -0.70 -14.96 -1.93
N ASN A 29 -0.07 -13.79 -1.79
CA ASN A 29 0.73 -13.19 -2.85
C ASN A 29 1.91 -14.09 -3.27
N TRP A 30 2.53 -14.78 -2.30
CA TRP A 30 3.58 -15.76 -2.58
C TRP A 30 3.06 -16.99 -3.33
N ALA A 31 1.90 -17.52 -2.95
CA ALA A 31 1.29 -18.66 -3.64
C ALA A 31 0.98 -18.32 -5.10
N THR A 32 0.39 -17.15 -5.37
CA THR A 32 0.09 -16.70 -6.74
C THR A 32 1.36 -16.45 -7.57
N ALA A 33 2.41 -15.87 -6.98
CA ALA A 33 3.68 -15.66 -7.66
C ALA A 33 4.39 -16.98 -8.01
N ILE A 34 4.37 -17.97 -7.10
CA ILE A 34 4.98 -19.29 -7.33
C ILE A 34 4.16 -20.10 -8.34
N GLU A 35 2.84 -20.10 -8.24
CA GLU A 35 1.97 -20.77 -9.22
C GLU A 35 2.11 -20.13 -10.62
N GLY A 36 2.11 -18.80 -10.68
CA GLY A 36 2.33 -18.04 -11.90
C GLY A 36 3.69 -18.32 -12.53
N GLY A 37 4.76 -18.31 -11.73
CA GLY A 37 6.12 -18.62 -12.20
C GLY A 37 6.30 -20.08 -12.63
N SER A 38 5.63 -21.02 -11.96
CA SER A 38 5.65 -22.45 -12.30
C SER A 38 4.92 -22.74 -13.61
N ARG A 39 3.81 -22.05 -13.89
CA ARG A 39 2.99 -22.26 -15.09
C ARG A 39 3.42 -21.43 -16.30
N PHE A 40 3.86 -20.19 -16.10
CA PHE A 40 4.12 -19.22 -17.17
C PHE A 40 5.57 -18.71 -17.20
N GLY A 41 6.45 -19.25 -16.36
CA GLY A 41 7.85 -18.84 -16.31
C GLY A 41 8.01 -17.35 -16.01
N TYR A 42 8.77 -16.64 -16.84
CA TYR A 42 9.06 -15.20 -16.68
C TYR A 42 8.04 -14.28 -17.38
N ASP A 43 7.06 -14.82 -18.10
CA ASP A 43 6.12 -14.03 -18.90
C ASP A 43 5.20 -13.15 -18.04
N LEU A 44 5.04 -13.46 -16.75
CA LEU A 44 4.21 -12.69 -15.81
C LEU A 44 4.98 -11.60 -15.06
N VAL A 45 6.31 -11.51 -15.20
CA VAL A 45 7.13 -10.55 -14.45
C VAL A 45 6.69 -9.11 -14.74
N TRP A 46 6.32 -8.79 -15.98
CA TRP A 46 5.82 -7.45 -16.31
C TRP A 46 4.50 -7.11 -15.62
N VAL A 47 3.62 -8.09 -15.40
CA VAL A 47 2.35 -7.92 -14.67
C VAL A 47 2.63 -7.62 -13.20
N VAL A 48 3.59 -8.33 -12.61
CA VAL A 48 4.02 -8.09 -11.21
C VAL A 48 4.60 -6.68 -11.05
N VAL A 49 5.43 -6.23 -12.01
CA VAL A 49 5.96 -4.86 -12.01
C VAL A 49 4.84 -3.83 -12.13
N LEU A 50 3.90 -4.03 -13.06
CA LEU A 50 2.76 -3.14 -13.23
C LEU A 50 1.89 -3.06 -11.97
N SER A 51 1.62 -4.22 -11.33
CA SER A 51 0.87 -4.30 -10.07
C SER A 51 1.55 -3.49 -8.95
N ASN A 52 2.88 -3.62 -8.81
CA ASN A 52 3.64 -2.84 -7.83
C ASN A 52 3.60 -1.33 -8.12
N LEU A 53 3.64 -0.90 -9.38
CA LEU A 53 3.51 0.52 -9.74
C LEU A 53 2.15 1.09 -9.35
N ILE A 54 1.07 0.35 -9.59
CA ILE A 54 -0.29 0.73 -9.17
C ILE A 54 -0.37 0.77 -7.64
N ALA A 55 0.22 -0.19 -6.94
CA ALA A 55 0.22 -0.21 -5.49
C ALA A 55 0.95 0.99 -4.89
N ILE A 56 2.10 1.38 -5.45
CA ILE A 56 2.83 2.60 -5.02
C ILE A 56 1.97 3.84 -5.24
N LEU A 57 1.30 3.95 -6.39
CA LEU A 57 0.39 5.06 -6.68
C LEU A 57 -0.73 5.15 -5.63
N LEU A 58 -1.41 4.03 -5.36
CA LEU A 58 -2.52 3.97 -4.41
C LEU A 58 -2.07 4.26 -2.97
N GLN A 59 -0.95 3.68 -2.53
CA GLN A 59 -0.37 3.96 -1.21
C GLN A 59 0.01 5.43 -1.07
N THR A 60 0.58 6.03 -2.12
CA THR A 60 0.92 7.47 -2.12
C THR A 60 -0.33 8.33 -2.01
N LEU A 61 -1.40 7.98 -2.71
CA LEU A 61 -2.68 8.70 -2.63
C LEU A 61 -3.32 8.55 -1.24
N ALA A 62 -3.36 7.35 -0.68
CA ALA A 62 -3.88 7.11 0.66
C ALA A 62 -3.09 7.86 1.73
N ALA A 63 -1.75 7.87 1.63
CA ALA A 63 -0.89 8.62 2.53
C ALA A 63 -1.13 10.13 2.39
N ARG A 64 -1.22 10.66 1.16
CA ARG A 64 -1.52 12.09 0.92
C ARG A 64 -2.90 12.47 1.45
N LEU A 65 -3.90 11.61 1.27
CA LEU A 65 -5.24 11.81 1.79
C LEU A 65 -5.19 11.95 3.31
N GLY A 66 -4.62 10.97 4.01
CA GLY A 66 -4.50 10.99 5.47
C GLY A 66 -3.68 12.17 6.00
N LEU A 67 -2.65 12.61 5.27
CA LEU A 67 -1.86 13.79 5.63
C LEU A 67 -2.63 15.11 5.47
N VAL A 68 -3.50 15.24 4.46
CA VAL A 68 -4.24 16.48 4.19
C VAL A 68 -5.51 16.59 5.03
N THR A 69 -6.28 15.50 5.16
CA THR A 69 -7.55 15.51 5.91
C THR A 69 -7.37 15.20 7.39
N GLY A 70 -6.24 14.60 7.79
CA GLY A 70 -6.03 14.10 9.15
C GLY A 70 -6.89 12.89 9.52
N LYS A 71 -7.62 12.32 8.55
CA LYS A 71 -8.55 11.19 8.71
C LYS A 71 -8.13 10.01 7.85
N HIS A 72 -8.39 8.79 8.31
CA HIS A 72 -8.08 7.60 7.53
C HIS A 72 -9.12 7.38 6.41
N LEU A 73 -8.76 6.63 5.37
CA LEU A 73 -9.63 6.38 4.21
C LEU A 73 -11.00 5.81 4.65
N ALA A 74 -11.01 4.89 5.62
CA ALA A 74 -12.27 4.32 6.13
C ALA A 74 -13.16 5.33 6.89
N GLU A 75 -12.57 6.32 7.57
CA GLU A 75 -13.30 7.41 8.24
C GLU A 75 -13.99 8.29 7.20
N LEU A 76 -13.26 8.66 6.14
CA LEU A 76 -13.81 9.44 5.03
C LEU A 76 -14.90 8.66 4.28
N CYS A 77 -14.71 7.37 4.02
CA CYS A 77 -15.75 6.54 3.43
C CYS A 77 -17.01 6.48 4.31
N ARG A 78 -16.87 6.48 5.64
CA ARG A 78 -18.01 6.47 6.56
C ARG A 78 -18.74 7.81 6.66
N GLU A 79 -18.04 8.90 6.40
CA GLU A 79 -18.63 10.24 6.35
C GLU A 79 -19.34 10.52 5.02
N GLU A 80 -18.79 10.04 3.90
CA GLU A 80 -19.30 10.30 2.55
C GLU A 80 -20.41 9.32 2.13
N TYR A 81 -20.33 8.05 2.54
CA TYR A 81 -21.26 7.02 2.07
C TYR A 81 -22.42 6.73 3.03
N PRO A 82 -23.59 6.29 2.51
CA PRO A 82 -24.70 5.85 3.34
C PRO A 82 -24.31 4.68 4.24
N ARG A 83 -24.89 4.61 5.44
CA ARG A 83 -24.58 3.61 6.48
C ARG A 83 -24.61 2.15 6.00
N LEU A 84 -25.36 1.83 4.95
CA LEU A 84 -25.45 0.50 4.36
C LEU A 84 -24.15 0.07 3.64
N VAL A 85 -23.37 1.02 3.12
CA VAL A 85 -22.11 0.75 2.42
C VAL A 85 -20.91 0.87 3.37
N SER A 86 -21.04 1.68 4.44
CA SER A 86 -19.96 1.99 5.38
C SER A 86 -19.92 1.10 6.63
N VAL A 87 -20.34 -0.17 6.54
CA VAL A 87 -20.38 -1.10 7.71
C VAL A 87 -19.00 -1.67 8.06
N LEU A 88 -18.00 -1.47 7.18
CA LEU A 88 -16.61 -1.89 7.35
C LEU A 88 -15.76 -0.85 8.06
#